data_AF-X1Q0E5-F1
#
_entry.id   AF-X1Q0E5-F1
#
_cell.length_a   1.000
_cell.length_b   1.000
_cell.length_c   1.000
_cell.angle_alpha   90.00
_cell.angle_beta   90.00
_cell.angle_gamma   90.00
#
_symmetry.space_group_name_H-M   'P 1'
#
loop_
_entity.id
_entity.type
_entity.pdbx_description
1 polymer ?
#
loop_
_entity_poly.entity_id
_entity_poly.type
_entity_poly.pdbx_seq_one_letter_code
_entity_poly.pdbx_strand_id
1 'polypeptide(L)' 'MYMIVDKTDKCFTSLIAFYRAEDLPRFIKEWRRRYPGQSGAIQAWLDLATADGAYLAVEGEFP' A
#
# COMPACT_ATOMS: atom_id res chain seq x y z
N MET A 1 -17.11 2.85 11.77
CA MET A 1 -17.85 3.61 10.73
C MET A 1 -17.04 4.86 10.43
N TYR A 2 -16.18 4.82 9.41
CA TYR A 2 -15.34 5.97 9.05
C TYR A 2 -15.99 6.72 7.89
N MET A 3 -16.70 7.79 8.24
CA MET A 3 -17.29 8.75 7.31
C MET A 3 -16.21 9.73 6.83
N ILE A 4 -15.49 9.40 5.74
CA ILE A 4 -14.78 10.38 4.89
C ILE A 4 -14.87 9.87 3.44
N VAL A 5 -16.06 9.93 2.86
CA VAL A 5 -16.27 9.71 1.41
C VAL A 5 -16.34 11.09 0.78
N ASP A 6 -15.29 11.52 0.08
CA ASP A 6 -15.49 12.55 -0.96
C ASP A 6 -14.47 12.50 -2.11
N LYS A 7 -13.14 12.43 -1.86
CA LYS A 7 -12.15 12.35 -2.97
C LYS A 7 -10.88 11.54 -2.68
N THR A 8 -10.61 11.28 -1.42
CA THR A 8 -9.44 10.49 -0.98
C THR A 8 -9.63 8.99 -1.18
N ASP A 9 -10.89 8.52 -1.22
CA ASP A 9 -11.30 7.12 -1.28
C ASP A 9 -10.94 6.46 -2.62
N LYS A 10 -11.40 6.99 -3.76
CA LYS A 10 -11.14 6.43 -5.11
C LYS A 10 -9.65 6.26 -5.44
N CYS A 11 -8.80 7.16 -4.94
CA CYS A 11 -7.37 7.13 -5.21
C CYS A 11 -6.61 6.19 -4.25
N PHE A 12 -7.10 6.00 -3.01
CA PHE A 12 -6.59 4.94 -2.14
C PHE A 12 -7.00 3.57 -2.68
N THR A 13 -8.22 3.43 -3.20
CA THR A 13 -8.68 2.25 -3.95
C THR A 13 -7.75 1.93 -5.13
N SER A 14 -7.22 2.96 -5.80
CA SER A 14 -6.31 2.76 -6.95
C SER A 14 -4.94 2.21 -6.52
N LEU A 15 -4.34 2.73 -5.44
CA LEU A 15 -3.09 2.19 -4.89
C LEU A 15 -3.27 0.75 -4.40
N ILE A 16 -4.35 0.45 -3.68
CA ILE A 16 -4.69 -0.91 -3.26
C ILE A 16 -4.93 -1.83 -4.46
N ALA A 17 -5.55 -1.33 -5.54
CA ALA A 17 -5.76 -2.10 -6.75
C ALA A 17 -4.44 -2.45 -7.47
N PHE A 18 -3.49 -1.52 -7.55
CA PHE A 18 -2.16 -1.82 -8.08
C PHE A 18 -1.38 -2.78 -7.18
N TYR A 19 -1.52 -2.66 -5.85
CA TYR A 19 -0.96 -3.63 -4.90
C TYR A 19 -1.52 -5.04 -5.13
N ARG A 20 -2.85 -5.20 -5.19
CA ARG A 20 -3.49 -6.52 -5.45
C ARG A 20 -3.19 -7.09 -6.84
N ALA A 21 -2.88 -6.24 -7.81
CA ALA A 21 -2.45 -6.66 -9.14
C ALA A 21 -0.93 -6.90 -9.23
N GLU A 22 -0.20 -6.78 -8.12
CA GLU A 22 1.26 -6.88 -8.03
C GLU A 22 2.01 -5.92 -8.98
N ASP A 23 1.35 -4.82 -9.38
CA ASP A 23 1.87 -3.82 -10.31
C ASP A 23 2.58 -2.68 -9.54
N LEU A 24 3.77 -3.01 -9.03
CA LEU A 24 4.63 -2.06 -8.32
C LEU A 24 4.98 -0.80 -9.14
N PRO A 25 5.28 -0.88 -10.46
CA PRO A 25 5.56 0.31 -11.27
C PRO A 25 4.38 1.29 -11.32
N ARG A 26 3.14 0.81 -11.55
CA ARG A 26 1.96 1.68 -11.55
C ARG A 26 1.65 2.22 -10.16
N PHE A 27 1.86 1.43 -9.12
CA PHE A 27 1.74 1.91 -7.75
C PHE A 27 2.69 3.06 -7.44
N ILE A 28 3.99 2.92 -7.76
CA ILE A 28 4.96 4.00 -7.52
C ILE A 28 4.61 5.25 -8.31
N LYS A 29 4.09 5.09 -9.53
CA LYS A 29 3.65 6.22 -10.37
C LYS A 29 2.49 6.98 -9.72
N GLU A 30 1.46 6.30 -9.27
CA GLU A 30 0.32 6.93 -8.59
C GLU A 30 0.68 7.42 -7.19
N TRP A 31 1.60 6.76 -6.48
CA TRP A 31 2.14 7.23 -5.21
C TRP A 31 2.85 8.57 -5.38
N ARG A 32 3.77 8.68 -6.35
CA ARG A 32 4.48 9.95 -6.63
C ARG A 32 3.54 11.06 -7.10
N ARG A 33 2.47 10.72 -7.83
CA ARG A 33 1.45 11.68 -8.22
C ARG A 33 0.69 12.22 -6.99
N ARG A 34 0.42 11.36 -6.01
CA ARG A 34 -0.34 11.70 -4.80
C ARG A 34 0.49 12.41 -3.73
N TYR A 35 1.75 12.01 -3.60
CA TYR A 35 2.69 12.54 -2.61
C TYR A 35 3.93 13.08 -3.31
N PRO A 36 3.82 14.20 -4.05
CA PRO A 36 4.95 14.79 -4.75
C PRO A 36 6.04 15.18 -3.75
N GLY A 37 7.27 14.74 -4.01
CA GLY A 37 8.42 15.02 -3.14
C GLY A 37 8.54 14.13 -1.90
N GLN A 38 7.59 13.21 -1.66
CA GLN A 38 7.75 12.20 -0.61
C GLN A 38 8.44 10.95 -1.14
N SER A 39 9.56 10.63 -0.52
CA SER A 39 10.20 9.30 -0.61
C SER A 39 9.43 8.29 0.23
N GLY A 40 9.44 7.02 -0.15
CA GLY A 40 8.79 5.95 0.64
C GLY A 40 7.69 5.17 -0.08
N ALA A 41 7.53 5.30 -1.41
CA ALA A 41 6.58 4.49 -2.17
C ALA A 41 6.76 2.97 -1.95
N ILE A 42 8.02 2.51 -1.87
CA ILE A 42 8.35 1.11 -1.60
C ILE A 42 8.01 0.72 -0.16
N GLN A 43 8.29 1.60 0.82
CA GLN A 43 7.93 1.35 2.21
C GLN A 43 6.41 1.22 2.36
N ALA A 44 5.64 2.11 1.74
CA ALA A 44 4.19 2.03 1.75
C ALA A 44 3.65 0.75 1.09
N TRP A 45 4.32 0.25 0.04
CA TRP A 45 3.98 -1.04 -0.55
C TRP A 45 4.24 -2.20 0.42
N LEU A 46 5.37 -2.18 1.13
CA LEU A 46 5.71 -3.20 2.13
C LEU A 46 4.79 -3.14 3.35
N ASP A 47 4.41 -1.94 3.80
CA ASP A 47 3.45 -1.76 4.88
C ASP A 47 2.08 -2.32 4.49
N LEU A 48 1.65 -2.13 3.24
CA LEU A 48 0.44 -2.76 2.70
C LEU A 48 0.56 -4.28 2.68
N ALA A 49 1.67 -4.83 2.18
CA ALA A 49 1.91 -6.27 2.17
C ALA A 49 1.91 -6.87 3.58
N THR A 50 2.50 -6.17 4.53
CA THR A 50 2.53 -6.57 5.94
C THR A 50 1.14 -6.55 6.56
N ALA A 51 0.38 -5.46 6.33
CA ALA A 51 -1.00 -5.33 6.82
C ALA A 51 -1.97 -6.32 6.18
N ASP A 52 -1.73 -6.70 4.92
CA ASP A 52 -2.48 -7.72 4.18
C ASP A 52 -2.09 -9.15 4.62
N GLY A 53 -1.09 -9.29 5.50
CA GLY A 53 -0.66 -10.56 6.06
C GLY A 53 0.25 -11.37 5.13
N ALA A 54 0.77 -10.77 4.05
CA ALA A 54 1.73 -11.43 3.14
C ALA A 54 3.01 -11.86 3.88
N TYR A 55 3.36 -11.13 4.94
CA TYR A 55 4.47 -11.44 5.85
C TYR A 55 3.97 -11.80 7.25
N LEU A 56 2.81 -12.46 7.36
CA LEU A 56 2.40 -13.08 8.62
C LEU A 56 3.61 -13.81 9.19
N ALA A 57 4.03 -13.35 10.37
CA ALA A 57 5.17 -13.86 11.08
C ALA A 57 5.12 -15.38 11.01
N VAL A 58 6.14 -15.99 10.41
CA VAL A 58 6.55 -17.29 10.87
C VAL A 58 6.91 -17.04 12.34
N GLU A 59 5.95 -17.27 13.24
CA GLU A 59 6.21 -17.55 14.65
C GLU A 59 6.94 -18.90 14.69
N GLY A 60 8.12 -18.92 14.08
CA GLY A 60 9.12 -19.94 14.25
C GLY A 60 9.87 -19.52 15.48
N GLU A 61 9.39 -20.01 16.61
CA GLU A 61 10.17 -20.30 17.80
C GLU A 61 11.62 -20.64 17.39
N PHE A 62 12.53 -19.68 17.58
CA PHE A 62 13.97 -19.96 17.49
C PHE A 62 14.34 -20.65 18.81
N PRO A 63 14.93 -21.87 18.78
CA PRO A 63 15.40 -22.55 19.99
C PRO A 63 16.52 -21.79 20.69
#